data_AF-A0A5J5DFE9-F1
#
_entry.id   AF-A0A5J5DFE9-F1
#
_cell.length_a   1.000
_cell.length_b   1.000
_cell.length_c   1.000
_cell.angle_alpha   90.00
_cell.angle_beta   90.00
_cell.angle_gamma   90.00
#
_symmetry.space_group_name_H-M   'P 1'
#
loop_
_entity.id
_entity.type
_entity.pdbx_description
1 polymer ?
#
loop_
_entity_poly.entity_id
_entity_poly.type
_entity_poly.pdbx_seq_one_letter_code
_entity_poly.pdbx_strand_id
1 'polypeptide(L)'
;MSDSLKTQTLQDRLDRLQELEEFTENCKKQLNDIFETLGWSRDNSNQEAMEQCPYDPNHRVPVRSMEKHKTSCSRRKMGYSAEEEAEMFDPSVCYENSSVRSFTMDKSTQHQVILQARSAAPLMRMEGVFWQGQYSGQPVDVPENHKRAVCDLTVADRLALYDHVVGVLNQQKEAASSNNDDLYVDLVSKLQKDEQQNEPKTHLELMAEMRDYKRRRQSYRAKNVHITKKSYTE
;
A
#
# COMPACT_ATOMS: atom_id res chain seq x y z
N MET A 1 41.02 8.91 37.81
CA MET A 1 41.79 9.99 38.44
C MET A 1 41.46 11.25 37.66
N SER A 2 40.44 11.97 38.12
CA SER A 2 39.92 13.15 37.43
C SER A 2 40.58 14.37 38.05
N ASP A 3 41.66 14.84 37.43
CA ASP A 3 42.35 16.05 37.89
C ASP A 3 41.47 17.27 37.66
N SER A 4 40.75 17.66 38.71
CA SER A 4 40.02 18.91 38.81
C SER A 4 41.04 20.05 38.92
N LEU A 5 41.41 20.63 37.78
CA LEU A 5 42.25 21.82 37.71
C LEU A 5 41.52 23.00 38.35
N LYS A 6 41.82 23.27 39.62
CA LYS A 6 41.40 24.49 40.31
C LYS A 6 42.12 25.68 39.65
N THR A 7 41.46 26.36 38.71
CA THR A 7 41.91 27.70 38.27
C THR A 7 41.69 28.68 39.41
N GLN A 8 42.75 29.00 40.16
CA GLN A 8 42.65 29.79 41.40
C GLN A 8 42.81 31.29 41.16
N THR A 9 43.38 31.72 40.03
CA THR A 9 43.54 33.14 39.70
C THR A 9 42.96 33.50 38.33
N LEU A 10 42.63 34.78 38.13
CA LEU A 10 42.17 35.31 36.83
C LEU A 10 43.21 35.10 35.73
N GLN A 11 44.50 35.16 36.09
CA GLN A 11 45.61 34.95 35.17
C GLN A 11 45.65 33.50 34.68
N ASP A 12 45.51 32.51 35.57
CA ASP A 12 45.46 31.08 35.18
C ASP A 12 44.34 30.79 34.16
N ARG A 13 43.21 31.52 34.26
CA ARG A 13 42.08 31.38 33.33
C ARG A 13 42.38 31.98 31.97
N LEU A 14 43.08 33.12 31.93
CA LEU A 14 43.49 33.77 30.69
C LEU A 14 44.55 32.92 29.96
N ASP A 15 45.54 32.43 30.70
CA ASP A 15 46.60 31.58 30.15
C ASP A 15 46.00 30.28 29.61
N ARG A 16 45.02 29.68 30.30
CA ARG A 16 44.31 28.49 29.82
C ARG A 16 43.48 28.75 28.56
N LEU A 17 42.84 29.91 28.45
CA LEU A 17 42.11 30.29 27.24
C LEU A 17 43.07 30.45 26.06
N GLN A 18 44.22 31.08 26.29
CA GLN A 18 45.25 31.23 25.28
C GLN A 18 45.81 29.86 24.83
N GLU A 19 46.10 28.94 25.76
CA GLU A 19 46.50 27.57 25.42
C GLU A 19 45.46 26.86 24.55
N LEU A 20 44.17 27.01 24.87
CA LEU A 20 43.08 26.38 24.10
C LEU A 20 42.92 27.01 22.71
N GLU A 21 43.11 28.32 22.59
CA GLU A 21 43.06 29.04 21.32
C GLU A 21 44.25 28.65 20.43
N GLU A 22 45.46 28.62 20.98
CA GLU A 22 46.65 28.15 20.29
C GLU A 22 46.52 26.68 19.85
N PHE A 23 45.99 25.83 20.72
CA PHE A 23 45.71 24.43 20.39
C PHE A 23 44.70 24.29 19.25
N THR A 24 43.59 25.02 19.31
CA THR A 24 42.55 24.96 18.27
C THR A 24 43.04 25.50 16.92
N GLU A 25 43.83 26.58 16.93
CA GLU A 25 44.46 27.08 15.70
C GLU A 25 45.50 26.11 15.15
N ASN A 26 46.27 25.42 16.01
CA ASN A 26 47.22 24.42 15.55
C ASN A 26 46.51 23.20 14.92
N CYS A 27 45.42 22.71 15.53
CA CYS A 27 44.58 21.66 14.94
C CYS A 27 43.97 22.08 13.60
N LYS A 28 43.51 23.34 13.50
CA LYS A 28 42.95 23.89 12.25
C LYS A 28 43.98 23.98 11.14
N LYS A 29 45.23 24.36 11.45
CA LYS A 29 46.35 24.34 10.49
C LYS A 29 46.65 22.91 10.02
N GLN A 30 46.77 21.96 10.94
CA GLN A 30 46.99 20.56 10.60
C GLN A 30 45.89 19.99 9.70
N LEU A 31 44.63 20.33 9.97
CA LEU A 31 43.52 19.94 9.11
C LEU A 31 43.62 20.56 7.72
N ASN A 32 43.97 21.85 7.62
CA ASN A 32 44.16 22.52 6.33
C ASN A 32 45.30 21.90 5.53
N ASP A 33 46.44 21.59 6.15
CA ASP A 33 47.56 20.90 5.48
C ASP A 33 47.14 19.53 4.95
N ILE A 34 46.32 18.79 5.71
CA ILE A 34 45.74 17.52 5.26
C ILE A 34 44.78 17.75 4.08
N PHE A 35 43.94 18.78 4.13
CA PHE A 35 43.06 19.13 3.02
C PHE A 35 43.86 19.50 1.75
N GLU A 36 44.93 20.28 1.88
CA GLU A 36 45.81 20.67 0.77
C GLU A 36 46.55 19.47 0.16
N THR A 37 47.12 18.60 0.99
CA THR A 37 47.80 17.37 0.53
C THR A 37 46.88 16.39 -0.17
N LEU A 38 45.61 16.32 0.24
CA LEU A 38 44.57 15.50 -0.41
C LEU A 38 43.89 16.20 -1.60
N GLY A 39 44.19 17.48 -1.84
CA GLY A 39 43.52 18.30 -2.87
C GLY A 39 42.02 18.53 -2.59
N TRP A 40 41.61 18.47 -1.33
CA TRP A 40 40.23 18.65 -0.89
C TRP A 40 39.98 20.12 -0.58
N SER A 41 39.05 20.72 -1.32
CA SER A 41 38.53 22.05 -1.00
C SER A 41 37.59 21.95 0.21
N ARG A 42 37.79 22.82 1.22
CA ARG A 42 36.85 23.00 2.33
C ARG A 42 35.52 23.60 1.86
N ASP A 43 35.52 24.24 0.69
CA ASP A 43 34.29 24.67 0.06
C ASP A 43 33.50 23.44 -0.37
N ASN A 44 32.57 23.04 0.50
CA ASN A 44 31.39 22.30 0.12
C ASN A 44 30.60 23.17 -0.86
N SER A 45 31.06 23.29 -2.10
CA SER A 45 30.42 24.04 -3.20
C SER A 45 29.08 23.43 -3.64
N ASN A 46 28.56 22.47 -2.88
CA ASN A 46 27.23 21.89 -2.99
C ASN A 46 26.45 22.10 -1.68
N GLN A 47 26.44 23.31 -1.11
CA GLN A 47 25.42 23.69 -0.12
C GLN A 47 24.06 23.76 -0.84
N GLU A 48 23.50 22.60 -1.10
CA GLU A 48 22.12 22.50 -1.57
C GLU A 48 21.21 23.10 -0.51
N ALA A 49 20.19 23.83 -0.95
CA ALA A 49 19.19 24.36 -0.04
C ALA A 49 18.59 23.21 0.79
N MET A 50 18.62 23.37 2.10
CA MET A 50 18.13 22.40 3.07
C MET A 50 16.83 22.92 3.67
N GLU A 51 15.72 22.25 3.37
CA GLU A 51 14.41 22.58 3.90
C GLU A 51 14.06 21.69 5.09
N GLN A 52 13.20 22.18 5.98
CA GLN A 52 12.73 21.42 7.14
C GLN A 52 11.62 20.46 6.72
N CYS A 53 11.64 19.23 7.22
CA CYS A 53 10.60 18.26 6.88
C CYS A 53 9.25 18.64 7.51
N PRO A 54 8.12 18.56 6.77
CA PRO A 54 6.79 18.80 7.33
C PRO A 54 6.33 17.78 8.38
N TYR A 55 6.91 16.57 8.37
CA TYR A 55 6.49 15.48 9.25
C TYR A 55 7.30 15.39 10.54
N ASP A 56 8.56 15.84 10.53
CA ASP A 56 9.43 15.89 11.70
C ASP A 56 10.27 17.17 11.68
N PRO A 57 10.09 18.08 12.67
CA PRO A 57 10.84 19.32 12.73
C PRO A 57 12.32 19.13 13.10
N ASN A 58 12.75 17.93 13.52
CA ASN A 58 14.10 17.70 14.03
C ASN A 58 15.16 17.48 12.95
N HIS A 59 14.78 17.39 11.67
CA HIS A 59 15.76 17.22 10.59
C HIS A 59 15.45 18.09 9.36
N ARG A 60 16.51 18.29 8.57
CA ARG A 60 16.49 19.03 7.31
C ARG A 60 16.92 18.14 6.16
N VAL A 61 16.34 18.36 4.99
CA VAL A 61 16.52 17.52 3.81
C VAL A 61 16.83 18.41 2.60
N PRO A 62 17.70 17.99 1.68
CA PRO A 62 17.92 18.72 0.44
C PRO A 62 16.64 18.85 -0.38
N VAL A 63 16.39 20.03 -0.96
CA VAL A 63 15.17 20.29 -1.78
C VAL A 63 14.98 19.22 -2.86
N ARG A 64 16.07 18.80 -3.54
CA ARG A 64 16.04 17.78 -4.61
C ARG A 64 15.45 16.44 -4.18
N SER A 65 15.60 16.05 -2.92
CA SER A 65 15.14 14.76 -2.40
C SER A 65 13.93 14.89 -1.49
N MET A 66 13.40 16.11 -1.32
CA MET A 66 12.32 16.39 -0.38
C MET A 66 11.08 15.54 -0.66
N GLU A 67 10.67 15.34 -1.92
CA GLU A 67 9.45 14.54 -2.19
C GLU A 67 9.62 13.05 -1.92
N LYS A 68 10.76 12.46 -2.28
CA LYS A 68 11.08 11.07 -1.92
C LYS A 68 11.19 10.90 -0.40
N HIS A 69 11.66 11.94 0.28
CA HIS A 69 11.74 11.96 1.73
C HIS A 69 10.36 12.08 2.37
N LYS A 70 9.45 12.92 1.88
CA LYS A 70 8.10 13.07 2.45
C LYS A 70 7.38 11.74 2.56
N THR A 71 7.44 10.91 1.51
CA THR A 71 6.78 9.59 1.50
C THR A 71 7.38 8.67 2.56
N SER A 72 8.70 8.45 2.54
CA SER A 72 9.39 7.59 3.53
C SER A 72 9.27 8.12 4.97
N CYS A 73 9.40 9.42 5.18
CA CYS A 73 9.27 10.03 6.51
C CYS A 73 7.84 9.92 7.04
N SER A 74 6.84 10.13 6.19
CA SER A 74 5.44 9.93 6.59
C SER A 74 5.18 8.48 7.02
N ARG A 75 5.70 7.49 6.28
CA ARG A 75 5.61 6.06 6.62
C ARG A 75 6.33 5.72 7.93
N ARG A 76 7.55 6.19 8.11
CA ARG A 76 8.29 6.01 9.38
C ARG A 76 7.56 6.61 10.57
N LYS A 77 6.95 7.78 10.41
CA LYS A 77 6.13 8.41 11.46
C LYS A 77 4.91 7.56 11.84
N MET A 78 4.40 6.79 10.88
CA MET A 78 3.29 5.85 11.06
C MET A 78 3.78 4.47 11.55
N GLY A 79 5.08 4.33 11.82
CA GLY A 79 5.68 3.13 12.39
C GLY A 79 6.00 2.02 11.39
N TYR A 80 6.05 2.33 10.08
CA TYR A 80 6.51 1.37 9.08
C TYR A 80 8.03 1.16 9.19
N SER A 81 8.46 -0.09 9.12
CA SER A 81 9.89 -0.43 9.11
C SER A 81 10.49 -0.29 7.71
N ALA A 82 11.82 -0.20 7.62
CA ALA A 82 12.51 -0.11 6.34
C ALA A 82 12.29 -1.37 5.48
N GLU A 83 12.15 -2.54 6.12
CA GLU A 83 11.84 -3.80 5.45
C GLU A 83 10.42 -3.79 4.89
N GLU A 84 9.43 -3.30 5.65
CA GLU A 84 8.06 -3.15 5.15
C GLU A 84 8.01 -2.18 3.96
N GLU A 85 8.71 -1.05 4.04
CA GLU A 85 8.78 -0.07 2.95
C GLU A 85 9.39 -0.64 1.66
N ALA A 86 10.37 -1.54 1.77
CA ALA A 86 11.02 -2.16 0.61
C ALA A 86 10.13 -3.20 -0.10
N GLU A 87 9.21 -3.84 0.62
CA GLU A 87 8.22 -4.77 0.05
C GLU A 87 7.04 -4.03 -0.61
N MET A 88 6.88 -2.73 -0.37
CA MET A 88 5.80 -1.94 -0.92
C MET A 88 6.10 -1.56 -2.37
N PHE A 89 5.17 -1.90 -3.26
CA PHE A 89 5.20 -1.51 -4.66
C PHE A 89 4.17 -0.44 -4.93
N ASP A 90 4.52 0.53 -5.78
CA ASP A 90 3.56 1.51 -6.27
C ASP A 90 2.66 0.85 -7.34
N PRO A 91 1.36 0.66 -7.07
CA PRO A 91 0.45 0.07 -8.03
C PRO A 91 0.21 0.98 -9.25
N SER A 92 0.47 2.29 -9.14
CA SER A 92 0.19 3.26 -10.20
C SER A 92 0.87 2.88 -11.52
N VAL A 93 2.10 2.40 -11.46
CA VAL A 93 2.91 1.98 -12.62
C VAL A 93 2.23 0.84 -13.40
N CYS A 94 1.57 -0.09 -12.71
CA CYS A 94 0.92 -1.24 -13.33
C CYS A 94 -0.43 -0.88 -13.99
N TYR A 95 -1.07 0.18 -13.52
CA TYR A 95 -2.45 0.53 -13.90
C TYR A 95 -2.58 1.85 -14.66
N GLU A 96 -1.49 2.61 -14.85
CA GLU A 96 -1.47 3.93 -15.51
C GLU A 96 -2.17 3.93 -16.88
N ASN A 97 -2.00 2.86 -17.66
CA ASN A 97 -2.59 2.70 -19.00
C ASN A 97 -3.78 1.73 -19.03
N SER A 98 -4.26 1.29 -17.86
CA SER A 98 -5.33 0.30 -17.78
C SER A 98 -6.69 0.95 -17.61
N SER A 99 -7.74 0.28 -18.08
CA SER A 99 -9.13 0.67 -17.81
C SER A 99 -9.60 0.19 -16.42
N VAL A 100 -8.70 -0.24 -15.55
CA VAL A 100 -9.04 -0.73 -14.21
C VAL A 100 -9.38 0.47 -13.34
N ARG A 101 -10.54 0.43 -12.70
CA ARG A 101 -10.97 1.51 -11.81
C ARG A 101 -10.23 1.42 -10.50
N SER A 102 -9.72 2.56 -10.06
CA SER A 102 -9.08 2.72 -8.76
C SER A 102 -9.97 3.51 -7.81
N PHE A 103 -9.91 3.16 -6.52
CA PHE A 103 -10.53 3.92 -5.45
C PHE A 103 -9.45 4.30 -4.44
N THR A 104 -9.36 5.58 -4.11
CA THR A 104 -8.46 6.10 -3.08
C THR A 104 -9.24 6.41 -1.82
N MET A 105 -8.88 5.75 -0.71
CA MET A 105 -9.52 5.95 0.59
C MET A 105 -8.69 6.92 1.44
N ASP A 106 -9.29 7.98 1.93
CA ASP A 106 -8.69 8.86 2.94
C ASP A 106 -9.04 8.40 4.36
N LYS A 107 -8.26 8.88 5.34
CA LYS A 107 -8.42 8.51 6.75
C LYS A 107 -9.80 8.87 7.31
N SER A 108 -10.38 9.99 6.87
CA SER A 108 -11.67 10.44 7.38
C SER A 108 -12.81 9.59 6.83
N THR A 109 -12.81 9.28 5.53
CA THR A 109 -13.79 8.38 4.91
C THR A 109 -13.69 6.97 5.48
N GLN A 110 -12.48 6.41 5.64
CA GLN A 110 -12.29 5.09 6.28
C GLN A 110 -12.96 5.05 7.65
N HIS A 111 -12.68 6.05 8.50
CA HIS A 111 -13.25 6.10 9.84
C HIS A 111 -14.77 6.26 9.80
N GLN A 112 -15.30 7.11 8.92
CA GLN A 112 -16.73 7.33 8.77
C GLN A 112 -17.45 6.05 8.32
N VAL A 113 -16.90 5.31 7.37
CA VAL A 113 -17.47 4.04 6.89
C VAL A 113 -17.53 3.01 8.03
N ILE A 114 -16.45 2.91 8.82
CA ILE A 114 -16.41 2.02 9.98
C ILE A 114 -17.45 2.43 11.03
N LEU A 115 -17.56 3.72 11.35
CA LEU A 115 -18.56 4.21 12.31
C LEU A 115 -19.99 3.98 11.83
N GLN A 116 -20.25 4.17 10.54
CA GLN A 116 -21.56 3.92 9.95
C GLN A 116 -21.92 2.43 10.05
N ALA A 117 -21.01 1.53 9.66
CA ALA A 117 -21.21 0.08 9.78
C ALA A 117 -21.40 -0.35 11.24
N ARG A 118 -20.61 0.22 12.15
CA ARG A 118 -20.75 0.01 13.60
C ARG A 118 -22.10 0.45 14.14
N SER A 119 -22.64 1.57 13.66
CA SER A 119 -23.95 2.09 14.08
C SER A 119 -25.12 1.26 13.53
N ALA A 120 -24.95 0.67 12.35
CA ALA A 120 -25.93 -0.22 11.74
C ALA A 120 -25.90 -1.65 12.31
N ALA A 121 -24.81 -2.02 13.00
CA ALA A 121 -24.63 -3.34 13.58
C ALA A 121 -25.52 -3.54 14.83
N PRO A 122 -26.02 -4.77 15.07
CA PRO A 122 -26.75 -5.09 16.28
C PRO A 122 -25.93 -4.83 17.56
N LEU A 123 -26.60 -4.35 18.61
CA LEU A 123 -26.00 -4.13 19.94
C LEU A 123 -25.66 -5.44 20.67
N MET A 124 -26.42 -6.51 20.39
CA MET A 124 -26.27 -7.84 20.99
C MET A 124 -25.63 -8.79 19.99
N ARG A 125 -24.92 -9.84 20.45
CA ARG A 125 -24.37 -10.81 19.50
C ARG A 125 -25.47 -11.66 18.94
N MET A 126 -25.52 -11.68 17.62
CA MET A 126 -26.37 -12.51 16.80
C MET A 126 -25.48 -13.40 15.95
N GLU A 127 -25.85 -14.67 15.83
CA GLU A 127 -25.05 -15.63 15.07
C GLU A 127 -25.06 -15.26 13.58
N GLY A 128 -23.87 -15.25 12.96
CA GLY A 128 -23.70 -14.93 11.54
C GLY A 128 -23.62 -13.42 11.20
N VAL A 129 -23.70 -12.51 12.17
CA VAL A 129 -23.61 -11.06 11.92
C VAL A 129 -22.60 -10.41 12.86
N PHE A 130 -21.82 -9.45 12.34
CA PHE A 130 -20.95 -8.64 13.18
C PHE A 130 -21.76 -7.70 14.06
N TRP A 131 -21.46 -7.67 15.35
CA TRP A 131 -22.09 -6.76 16.32
C TRP A 131 -21.27 -5.48 16.53
N GLN A 132 -21.85 -4.51 17.25
CA GLN A 132 -21.21 -3.20 17.47
C GLN A 132 -19.80 -3.28 18.10
N GLY A 133 -19.54 -4.28 18.95
CA GLY A 133 -18.26 -4.44 19.65
C GLY A 133 -17.11 -5.00 18.81
N GLN A 134 -17.36 -5.45 17.58
CA GLN A 134 -16.31 -5.98 16.67
C GLN A 134 -15.69 -4.93 15.76
N TYR A 135 -16.26 -3.74 15.70
CA TYR A 135 -15.76 -2.64 14.87
C TYR A 135 -14.81 -1.76 15.67
N SER A 136 -13.85 -1.15 14.96
CA SER A 136 -12.96 -0.17 15.58
C SER A 136 -13.72 1.10 15.99
N GLY A 137 -13.52 1.52 17.24
CA GLY A 137 -14.12 2.75 17.77
C GLY A 137 -13.25 3.99 17.59
N GLN A 138 -11.95 3.83 17.41
CA GLN A 138 -10.99 4.91 17.23
C GLN A 138 -10.57 5.03 15.76
N PRO A 139 -10.15 6.23 15.32
CA PRO A 139 -9.64 6.42 13.97
C PRO A 139 -8.28 5.71 13.83
N VAL A 140 -8.28 4.63 13.06
CA VAL A 140 -7.06 3.92 12.66
C VAL A 140 -6.49 4.59 11.42
N ASP A 141 -5.18 4.53 11.25
CA ASP A 141 -4.52 4.96 10.03
C ASP A 141 -4.91 4.10 8.82
N VAL A 142 -4.83 4.68 7.62
CA VAL A 142 -5.11 3.95 6.38
C VAL A 142 -3.95 3.00 6.11
N PRO A 143 -4.16 1.68 6.08
CA PRO A 143 -3.06 0.75 5.85
C PRO A 143 -2.55 0.87 4.41
N GLU A 144 -1.25 1.10 4.24
CA GLU A 144 -0.62 1.20 2.93
C GLU A 144 -0.12 -0.17 2.39
N ASN A 145 -0.16 -1.21 3.21
CA ASN A 145 0.22 -2.56 2.81
C ASN A 145 -0.75 -3.62 3.35
N HIS A 146 -0.69 -4.82 2.76
CA HIS A 146 -1.59 -5.91 3.13
C HIS A 146 -1.41 -6.39 4.57
N LYS A 147 -0.17 -6.46 5.07
CA LYS A 147 0.13 -6.93 6.44
C LYS A 147 -0.55 -6.02 7.46
N ARG A 148 -0.39 -4.70 7.33
CA ARG A 148 -1.04 -3.67 8.15
C ARG A 148 -2.55 -3.72 8.01
N ALA A 149 -3.08 -3.90 6.80
CA ALA A 149 -4.53 -4.02 6.61
C ALA A 149 -5.16 -5.20 7.37
N VAL A 150 -4.44 -6.31 7.48
CA VAL A 150 -4.91 -7.49 8.22
C VAL A 150 -4.74 -7.33 9.73
N CYS A 151 -3.65 -6.70 10.17
CA CYS A 151 -3.32 -6.55 11.59
C CYS A 151 -4.01 -5.36 12.28
N ASP A 152 -4.07 -4.21 11.62
CA ASP A 152 -4.52 -2.95 12.21
C ASP A 152 -6.05 -2.80 12.17
N LEU A 153 -6.70 -3.45 11.21
CA LEU A 153 -8.16 -3.44 11.07
C LEU A 153 -8.78 -4.73 11.61
N THR A 154 -10.00 -4.64 12.12
CA THR A 154 -10.77 -5.85 12.45
C THR A 154 -11.33 -6.51 11.19
N VAL A 155 -11.79 -7.76 11.31
CA VAL A 155 -12.48 -8.45 10.21
C VAL A 155 -13.74 -7.70 9.80
N ALA A 156 -14.47 -7.14 10.76
CA ALA A 156 -15.70 -6.38 10.53
C ALA A 156 -15.40 -5.07 9.78
N ASP A 157 -14.33 -4.37 10.18
CA ASP A 157 -13.89 -3.15 9.50
C ASP A 157 -13.50 -3.43 8.04
N ARG A 158 -12.71 -4.48 7.80
CA ARG A 158 -12.30 -4.85 6.44
C ARG A 158 -13.49 -5.16 5.54
N LEU A 159 -14.50 -5.86 6.06
CA LEU A 159 -15.72 -6.17 5.31
C LEU A 159 -16.50 -4.89 5.00
N ALA A 160 -16.70 -4.02 5.98
CA ALA A 160 -17.40 -2.75 5.78
C ALA A 160 -16.72 -1.86 4.74
N LEU A 161 -15.39 -1.79 4.75
CA LEU A 161 -14.62 -1.05 3.76
C LEU A 161 -14.74 -1.68 2.36
N TYR A 162 -14.68 -3.01 2.26
CA TYR A 162 -14.88 -3.71 0.99
C TYR A 162 -16.26 -3.42 0.40
N ASP A 163 -17.33 -3.57 1.19
CA ASP A 163 -18.70 -3.34 0.74
C ASP A 163 -18.91 -1.88 0.30
N HIS A 164 -18.32 -0.92 1.02
CA HIS A 164 -18.34 0.49 0.64
C HIS A 164 -17.65 0.72 -0.71
N VAL A 165 -16.43 0.23 -0.89
CA VAL A 165 -15.65 0.41 -2.14
C VAL A 165 -16.37 -0.23 -3.32
N VAL A 166 -16.89 -1.45 -3.14
CA VAL A 166 -17.68 -2.14 -4.18
C VAL A 166 -18.93 -1.35 -4.52
N GLY A 167 -19.64 -0.82 -3.52
CA GLY A 167 -20.80 0.04 -3.72
C GLY A 167 -20.49 1.28 -4.56
N VAL A 168 -19.41 1.99 -4.22
CA VAL A 168 -18.97 3.19 -4.96
C VAL A 168 -18.57 2.84 -6.39
N LEU A 169 -17.75 1.80 -6.58
CA LEU A 169 -17.28 1.40 -7.91
C LEU A 169 -18.39 0.83 -8.80
N ASN A 170 -19.40 0.19 -8.21
CA ASN A 170 -20.58 -0.30 -8.93
C ASN A 170 -21.50 0.85 -9.36
N GLN A 171 -21.70 1.87 -8.54
CA GLN A 171 -22.43 3.08 -8.96
C GLN A 171 -21.72 3.78 -10.13
N GLN A 172 -20.39 3.79 -10.14
CA GLN A 172 -19.60 4.26 -11.29
C GLN A 172 -19.70 3.33 -12.52
N LYS A 173 -20.13 2.06 -12.34
CA LYS A 173 -20.27 1.08 -13.43
C LYS A 173 -21.41 1.37 -14.37
N GLU A 174 -22.53 1.84 -13.85
CA GLU A 174 -23.67 2.19 -14.68
C GLU A 174 -23.38 3.34 -15.65
N ALA A 175 -22.33 4.15 -15.40
CA ALA A 175 -21.89 5.22 -16.29
C ALA A 175 -20.88 4.81 -17.38
N ALA A 176 -20.23 3.64 -17.28
CA ALA A 176 -19.16 3.22 -18.19
C ALA A 176 -19.16 1.70 -18.38
N SER A 177 -20.12 1.21 -19.17
CA SER A 177 -20.20 -0.20 -19.56
C SER A 177 -19.14 -0.56 -20.60
N SER A 178 -17.96 -0.98 -20.14
CA SER A 178 -17.05 -1.82 -20.94
C SER A 178 -17.09 -3.24 -20.38
N ASN A 179 -17.67 -4.13 -21.17
CA ASN A 179 -17.84 -5.55 -20.88
C ASN A 179 -16.48 -6.26 -20.79
N ASN A 180 -15.98 -6.47 -19.57
CA ASN A 180 -14.87 -7.39 -19.27
C ASN A 180 -15.42 -8.73 -18.74
N ASP A 181 -16.47 -9.26 -19.37
CA ASP A 181 -17.06 -10.56 -19.03
C ASP A 181 -16.21 -11.76 -19.48
N ASP A 182 -15.00 -11.54 -20.02
CA ASP A 182 -14.23 -12.60 -20.68
C ASP A 182 -13.29 -13.39 -19.74
N LEU A 183 -13.03 -12.91 -18.52
CA LEU A 183 -12.15 -13.61 -17.57
C LEU A 183 -12.87 -14.61 -16.67
N TYR A 184 -14.15 -14.39 -16.41
CA TYR A 184 -15.04 -15.37 -15.78
C TYR A 184 -16.09 -15.77 -16.81
N VAL A 185 -15.82 -16.82 -17.57
CA VAL A 185 -16.86 -17.46 -18.36
C VAL A 185 -17.86 -18.04 -17.36
N ASP A 186 -18.95 -17.31 -17.11
CA ASP A 186 -20.12 -17.87 -16.45
C ASP A 186 -20.69 -18.94 -17.38
N LEU A 187 -20.23 -20.15 -17.13
CA LEU A 187 -20.60 -21.32 -17.88
C LEU A 187 -22.10 -21.54 -17.81
N VAL A 188 -22.73 -21.25 -16.67
CA VAL A 188 -24.17 -21.45 -16.49
C VAL A 188 -24.95 -20.53 -17.44
N SER A 189 -24.58 -19.25 -17.51
CA SER A 189 -25.17 -18.30 -18.46
C SER A 189 -24.93 -18.68 -19.92
N LYS A 190 -23.76 -19.22 -20.29
CA LYS A 190 -23.52 -19.70 -21.67
C LYS A 190 -24.36 -20.93 -22.01
N LEU A 191 -24.59 -21.83 -21.05
CA LEU A 191 -25.40 -23.03 -21.29
C LEU A 191 -26.90 -22.74 -21.39
N GLN A 192 -27.37 -21.65 -20.78
CA GLN A 192 -28.76 -21.18 -20.87
C GLN A 192 -29.05 -20.37 -22.15
N LYS A 193 -28.03 -19.76 -22.78
CA LYS A 193 -28.17 -18.88 -23.95
C LYS A 193 -28.07 -19.59 -25.30
N ASP A 194 -28.02 -20.92 -25.36
CA ASP A 194 -28.15 -21.64 -26.63
C ASP A 194 -29.60 -21.51 -27.15
N GLU A 195 -29.90 -20.38 -27.79
CA GLU A 195 -31.19 -20.04 -28.45
C GLU A 195 -31.60 -21.02 -29.58
N GLN A 196 -30.79 -22.04 -29.86
CA GLN A 196 -31.05 -23.02 -30.92
C GLN A 196 -31.83 -24.26 -30.42
N GLN A 197 -32.04 -24.40 -29.11
CA GLN A 197 -32.81 -25.49 -28.52
C GLN A 197 -34.13 -24.92 -27.98
N ASN A 198 -35.25 -25.33 -28.57
CA ASN A 198 -36.60 -24.80 -28.29
C ASN A 198 -37.15 -25.14 -26.88
N GLU A 199 -36.33 -25.62 -25.94
CA GLU A 199 -36.77 -26.02 -24.61
C GLU A 199 -35.65 -25.75 -23.58
N PRO A 200 -35.96 -25.14 -22.42
CA PRO A 200 -34.96 -24.91 -21.38
C PRO A 200 -34.46 -26.26 -20.85
N LYS A 201 -33.15 -26.50 -20.95
CA LYS A 201 -32.49 -27.73 -20.45
C LYS A 201 -32.89 -28.01 -19.00
N THR A 202 -33.18 -29.27 -18.71
CA THR A 202 -33.53 -29.69 -17.35
C THR A 202 -32.33 -29.57 -16.40
N HIS A 203 -32.59 -29.46 -15.09
CA HIS A 203 -31.54 -29.29 -14.08
C HIS A 203 -30.47 -30.41 -14.11
N LEU A 204 -30.88 -31.64 -14.37
CA LEU A 204 -29.98 -32.79 -14.49
C LEU A 204 -29.11 -32.73 -15.74
N GLU A 205 -29.66 -32.28 -16.87
CA GLU A 205 -28.92 -32.07 -18.12
C GLU A 205 -27.88 -30.97 -17.96
N LEU A 206 -28.25 -29.86 -17.31
CA LEU A 206 -27.32 -28.78 -16.99
C LEU A 206 -26.15 -29.27 -16.13
N MET A 207 -26.42 -30.10 -15.10
CA MET A 207 -25.37 -30.71 -14.29
C MET A 207 -24.49 -31.67 -15.08
N ALA A 208 -25.06 -32.48 -15.98
CA ALA A 208 -24.31 -33.39 -16.83
C ALA A 208 -23.37 -32.63 -17.78
N GLU A 209 -23.85 -31.53 -18.35
CA GLU A 209 -23.08 -30.67 -19.25
C GLU A 209 -21.95 -29.95 -18.52
N MET A 210 -22.19 -29.42 -17.30
CA MET A 210 -21.11 -28.87 -16.46
C MET A 210 -20.02 -29.91 -16.14
N ARG A 211 -20.42 -31.16 -15.87
CA ARG A 211 -19.45 -32.25 -15.65
C ARG A 211 -18.68 -32.59 -16.92
N ASP A 212 -19.32 -32.58 -18.09
CA ASP A 212 -18.64 -32.82 -19.37
C ASP A 212 -17.67 -31.68 -19.72
N TYR A 213 -18.08 -30.44 -19.48
CA TYR A 213 -17.26 -29.25 -19.66
C TYR A 213 -15.99 -29.29 -18.79
N LYS A 214 -16.12 -29.68 -17.52
CA LYS A 214 -14.97 -29.85 -16.61
C LYS A 214 -14.05 -30.98 -17.04
N ARG A 215 -14.56 -32.01 -17.73
CA ARG A 215 -13.77 -33.17 -18.18
C ARG A 215 -12.99 -32.91 -19.48
N ARG A 216 -13.46 -32.04 -20.37
CA ARG A 216 -12.80 -31.82 -21.68
C ARG A 216 -11.84 -30.61 -21.63
N ARG A 217 -10.57 -30.83 -22.02
CA ARG A 217 -9.60 -29.73 -22.25
C ARG A 217 -10.09 -28.82 -23.39
N GLN A 218 -9.94 -27.49 -23.21
CA GLN A 218 -10.43 -26.47 -24.15
C GLN A 218 -9.98 -26.71 -25.61
N SER A 219 -8.77 -27.23 -25.83
CA SER A 219 -8.24 -27.52 -27.17
C SER A 219 -9.02 -28.58 -27.96
N TYR A 220 -9.77 -29.46 -27.30
CA TYR A 220 -10.60 -30.50 -27.92
C TYR A 220 -12.07 -30.07 -28.10
N ARG A 221 -12.41 -28.85 -27.67
CA ARG A 221 -13.80 -28.40 -27.60
C ARG A 221 -14.38 -27.93 -28.93
N ALA A 222 -13.55 -27.39 -29.82
CA ALA A 222 -13.96 -26.91 -31.14
C ALA A 222 -13.78 -27.95 -32.27
N LYS A 223 -13.14 -29.10 -32.02
CA LYS A 223 -12.76 -30.06 -33.07
C LYS A 223 -13.74 -31.22 -33.31
N ASN A 224 -14.81 -31.34 -32.51
CA ASN A 224 -15.68 -32.52 -32.52
C ASN A 224 -17.11 -32.30 -33.06
N VAL A 225 -17.37 -31.16 -33.73
CA VAL A 225 -18.70 -30.84 -34.29
C VAL A 225 -19.18 -31.87 -35.33
N HIS A 226 -18.31 -32.75 -35.84
CA HIS A 226 -18.68 -33.78 -36.81
C HIS A 226 -18.63 -35.24 -36.32
N ILE A 227 -18.30 -35.51 -35.04
CA ILE A 227 -18.09 -36.90 -34.57
C ILE A 227 -19.36 -37.52 -33.95
N THR A 228 -20.38 -36.73 -33.60
CA THR A 228 -21.56 -37.22 -32.87
C THR A 228 -22.69 -37.78 -33.75
N LYS A 229 -22.58 -37.77 -35.09
CA LYS A 229 -23.55 -38.46 -35.96
C LYS A 229 -23.14 -39.92 -36.16
N LYS A 230 -23.27 -40.76 -35.12
CA LYS A 230 -23.36 -42.21 -35.32
C LYS A 230 -24.79 -42.52 -35.76
N SER A 231 -24.97 -42.85 -37.03
CA SER A 231 -26.22 -43.43 -37.54
C SER A 231 -26.47 -44.74 -36.83
N TYR A 232 -27.59 -44.83 -36.10
CA TYR A 232 -28.10 -46.09 -35.58
C TYR A 232 -28.68 -46.86 -36.77
N THR A 233 -28.18 -48.06 -37.04
CA THR A 233 -28.85 -49.06 -37.88
C THR A 233 -29.06 -50.28 -37.00
N GLU A 234 -30.30 -50.78 -37.02
CA GLU A 234 -30.81 -51.93 -36.24
C GLU A 234 -30.03 -53.23 -36.46
#